data_AF-A0A9D7DD50-F1
#
_entry.id   AF-A0A9D7DD50-F1
#
_cell.length_a   1.000
_cell.length_b   1.000
_cell.length_c   1.000
_cell.angle_alpha   90.00
_cell.angle_beta   90.00
_cell.angle_gamma   90.00
#
_symmetry.space_group_name_H-M   'P 1'
#
loop_
_entity.id
_entity.type
_entity.pdbx_description
1 polymer ?
#
loop_
_entity_poly.entity_id
_entity_poly.type
_entity_poly.pdbx_seq_one_letter_code
_entity_poly.pdbx_strand_id
1 'polypeptide(L)'
;MAQVFQRTALSALIIAGLGALISLWMATQFIAGAFDHQSVLGAPLIGGAEHALYLPWAVLEWSARWSDLYPRPFAVAHLIVLTGFIVAILAVVVGMRRGFQVKPFGANAWASLSDVQAASLFADRGMVLGKFEGEIVAFDGPEHQLLIGASRSGKGRGHVVPTLLATQHSALVIDVKGELADGDPRHGFPGTAGFRETLGPVMRFAPTRADSIRFNPLFEIPRGADEVRAAQI
;
A
#
# COMPACT_ATOMS: atom_id res chain seq x y z
N MET A 1 -4.71 8.94 4.50
CA MET A 1 -3.98 8.45 5.71
C MET A 1 -2.81 9.36 6.11
N ALA A 2 -1.96 9.81 5.17
CA ALA A 2 -0.90 10.79 5.45
C ALA A 2 -1.42 12.10 6.08
N GLN A 3 -2.57 12.59 5.61
CA GLN A 3 -3.24 13.76 6.20
C GLN A 3 -3.71 13.54 7.64
N VAL A 4 -4.13 12.32 8.01
CA VAL A 4 -4.56 12.02 9.40
C VAL A 4 -3.34 11.96 10.32
N PHE A 5 -2.25 11.35 9.86
CA PHE A 5 -0.97 11.31 10.58
C PHE A 5 -0.38 12.71 10.79
N GLN A 6 -0.40 13.56 9.76
CA GLN A 6 0.02 14.97 9.86
C GLN A 6 -0.84 15.74 10.85
N ARG A 7 -2.17 15.52 10.88
CA ARG A 7 -3.07 16.18 11.83
C ARG A 7 -2.81 15.74 13.27
N THR A 8 -2.56 14.46 13.53
CA THR A 8 -2.23 13.97 14.88
C THR A 8 -0.88 14.44 15.38
N ALA A 9 0.14 14.47 14.51
CA ALA A 9 1.47 14.97 14.87
C ALA A 9 1.44 16.49 15.15
N LEU A 10 0.74 17.25 14.31
CA LEU A 10 0.53 18.68 14.50
C LEU A 10 -0.22 18.98 15.80
N SER A 11 -1.26 18.19 16.11
CA SER A 11 -2.02 18.33 17.36
C SER A 11 -1.15 18.07 18.59
N ALA A 12 -0.30 17.04 18.56
CA ALA A 12 0.62 16.72 19.66
C ALA A 12 1.66 17.81 19.88
N LEU A 13 2.19 18.40 18.80
CA LEU A 13 3.14 19.52 18.87
C LEU A 13 2.49 20.78 19.46
N ILE A 14 1.25 21.10 19.06
CA ILE A 14 0.51 22.26 19.60
C ILE A 14 0.26 22.06 21.11
N ILE A 15 -0.22 20.88 21.52
CA ILE A 15 -0.48 20.57 22.93
C ILE A 15 0.81 20.67 23.75
N ALA A 16 1.92 20.15 23.24
CA ALA A 16 3.22 20.22 23.91
C ALA A 16 3.72 21.66 24.03
N GLY A 17 3.58 22.47 22.97
CA GLY A 17 3.95 23.89 22.97
C GLY A 17 3.14 24.69 23.99
N LEU A 18 1.83 24.47 24.06
CA LEU A 18 0.96 25.10 25.06
C LEU A 18 1.32 24.65 26.48
N GLY A 19 1.61 23.37 26.69
CA GLY A 19 2.03 22.84 27.99
C GLY A 19 3.35 23.46 28.47
N ALA A 20 4.33 23.59 27.58
CA ALA A 20 5.60 24.27 27.89
C ALA A 20 5.37 25.75 28.26
N LEU A 21 4.53 26.46 27.51
CA LEU A 21 4.17 27.85 27.80
C LEU A 21 3.46 28.00 29.16
N ILE A 22 2.54 27.10 29.49
CA ILE A 22 1.85 27.07 30.78
C ILE A 22 2.85 26.86 31.92
N SER A 23 3.82 25.95 31.76
CA SER A 23 4.84 25.71 32.79
C SER A 23 5.73 26.92 33.03
N LEU A 24 6.08 27.65 31.97
CA LEU A 24 6.84 28.89 32.06
C LEU A 24 6.03 29.99 32.76
N TRP A 25 4.73 30.06 32.47
CA TRP A 25 3.83 31.00 33.12
C TRP A 25 3.62 30.70 34.60
N MET A 26 3.45 29.42 34.96
CA MET A 26 3.38 28.98 36.36
C MET A 26 4.66 29.34 37.12
N ALA A 27 5.83 29.10 36.52
CA ALA A 27 7.10 29.46 37.14
C ALA A 27 7.24 30.98 37.34
N THR A 28 6.74 31.76 36.38
CA THR A 28 6.66 33.22 36.51
C THR A 28 5.74 33.64 37.65
N GLN A 29 4.49 33.14 37.72
CA GLN A 29 3.58 33.51 38.81
C GLN A 29 4.09 33.04 40.17
N PHE A 30 4.80 31.89 40.22
CA PHE A 30 5.43 31.42 41.44
C PHE A 30 6.48 32.41 41.96
N ILE A 31 7.37 32.90 41.09
CA ILE A 31 8.37 33.92 41.48
C ILE A 31 7.67 35.22 41.88
N ALA A 32 6.67 35.67 41.14
CA ALA A 32 5.89 36.86 41.49
C ALA A 32 5.29 36.77 42.89
N GLY A 33 4.66 35.64 43.22
CA GLY A 33 4.13 35.40 44.57
C GLY A 33 5.21 35.27 45.65
N ALA A 34 6.35 34.63 45.34
CA ALA A 34 7.44 34.47 46.29
C ALA A 34 8.09 35.81 46.69
N PHE A 35 8.01 36.82 45.81
CA PHE A 35 8.52 38.17 46.05
C PHE A 35 7.41 39.21 46.25
N ASP A 36 6.17 38.77 46.50
CA ASP A 36 5.03 39.64 46.81
C ASP A 36 4.75 40.73 45.76
N HIS A 37 4.88 40.39 44.47
CA HIS A 37 4.57 41.25 43.32
C HIS A 37 5.25 42.64 43.36
N GLN A 38 6.47 42.70 43.90
CA GLN A 38 7.26 43.93 43.98
C GLN A 38 7.39 44.63 42.62
N SER A 39 7.35 45.97 42.63
CA SER A 39 7.48 46.81 41.43
C SER A 39 8.79 46.60 40.65
N VAL A 40 9.82 46.04 41.30
CA VAL A 40 11.12 45.69 40.69
C VAL A 40 10.98 44.57 39.64
N LEU A 41 9.94 43.73 39.73
CA LEU A 41 9.65 42.68 38.76
C LEU A 41 9.11 43.21 37.42
N GLY A 42 8.82 44.52 37.35
CA GLY A 42 8.27 45.19 36.17
C GLY A 42 6.75 45.34 36.22
N ALA A 43 6.18 45.85 35.13
CA ALA A 43 4.73 46.04 35.03
C ALA A 43 4.04 44.68 34.75
N PRO A 44 2.97 44.34 35.49
CA PRO A 44 2.17 43.16 35.18
C PRO A 44 1.41 43.35 33.85
N LEU A 45 1.09 42.24 33.19
CA LEU A 45 0.27 42.22 31.98
C LEU A 45 -1.18 42.60 32.29
N ILE A 46 -1.72 42.08 33.39
CA ILE A 46 -3.10 42.30 33.85
C ILE A 46 -3.12 42.33 35.38
N GLY A 47 -3.88 43.24 35.98
CA GLY A 47 -4.14 43.25 37.43
C GLY A 47 -3.42 44.39 38.19
N GLY A 48 -3.85 44.59 39.45
CA GLY A 48 -3.23 45.52 40.40
C GLY A 48 -2.26 44.81 41.36
N ALA A 49 -1.72 45.55 42.33
CA ALA A 49 -0.63 45.11 43.22
C ALA A 49 -0.85 43.77 43.94
N GLU A 50 -2.11 43.34 44.14
CA GLU A 50 -2.43 42.10 44.88
C GLU A 50 -2.67 40.87 43.99
N HIS A 51 -2.96 41.04 42.70
CA HIS A 51 -3.29 39.94 41.77
C HIS A 51 -2.67 40.21 40.39
N ALA A 52 -1.37 40.47 40.37
CA ALA A 52 -0.63 40.87 39.18
C ALA A 52 -0.22 39.65 38.34
N LEU A 53 -0.77 39.54 37.13
CA LEU A 53 -0.41 38.49 36.17
C LEU A 53 0.73 38.97 35.27
N TYR A 54 1.92 38.40 35.45
CA TYR A 54 3.07 38.67 34.60
C TYR A 54 3.11 37.83 33.31
N LEU A 55 3.93 38.25 32.34
CA LEU A 55 4.13 37.56 31.06
C LEU A 55 4.76 36.17 31.27
N PRO A 56 4.36 35.14 30.50
CA PRO A 56 4.85 33.77 30.67
C PRO A 56 6.37 33.60 30.69
N TRP A 57 7.12 34.42 29.98
CA TRP A 57 8.59 34.33 29.84
C TRP A 57 9.37 35.21 30.82
N ALA A 58 8.72 35.99 31.67
CA ALA A 58 9.42 36.93 32.56
C ALA A 58 10.37 36.21 33.53
N VAL A 59 10.06 34.98 33.92
CA VAL A 59 10.96 34.12 34.71
C VAL A 59 12.35 33.94 34.09
N LEU A 60 12.50 33.99 32.76
CA LEU A 60 13.80 33.87 32.08
C LEU A 60 14.69 35.08 32.36
N GLU A 61 14.13 36.28 32.25
CA GLU A 61 14.82 37.53 32.56
C GLU A 61 15.15 37.62 34.04
N TRP A 62 14.17 37.32 34.89
CA TRP A 62 14.33 37.35 36.35
C TRP A 62 15.38 36.35 36.82
N SER A 63 15.39 35.16 36.22
CA SER A 63 16.40 34.14 36.51
C SER A 63 17.79 34.64 36.12
N ALA A 64 17.96 35.22 34.94
CA ALA A 64 19.26 35.74 34.50
C ALA A 64 19.79 36.85 35.42
N ARG A 65 18.89 37.63 36.04
CA ARG A 65 19.25 38.80 36.83
C ARG A 65 19.43 38.52 38.33
N TRP A 66 18.67 37.58 38.89
CA TRP A 66 18.55 37.44 40.35
C TRP A 66 18.69 36.01 40.88
N SER A 67 18.84 34.99 40.02
CA SER A 67 18.92 33.59 40.48
C SER A 67 20.09 33.33 41.44
N ASP A 68 21.24 33.97 41.23
CA ASP A 68 22.42 33.83 42.10
C ASP A 68 22.19 34.43 43.50
N LEU A 69 21.39 35.49 43.59
CA LEU A 69 21.09 36.18 44.86
C LEU A 69 20.02 35.45 45.67
N TYR A 70 19.07 34.81 44.99
CA TYR A 70 17.94 34.11 45.62
C TYR A 70 17.81 32.67 45.10
N PRO A 71 18.76 31.78 45.40
CA PRO A 71 18.85 30.47 44.76
C PRO A 71 17.65 29.55 45.07
N ARG A 72 17.04 29.65 46.26
CA ARG A 72 15.95 28.74 46.66
C ARG A 72 14.64 28.95 45.87
N PRO A 73 14.07 30.18 45.77
CA PRO A 73 12.88 30.40 44.94
C PRO A 73 13.12 30.09 43.46
N PHE A 74 14.28 30.49 42.92
CA PHE A 74 14.60 30.24 41.51
C PHE A 74 14.82 28.75 41.21
N ALA A 75 15.38 27.97 42.13
CA ALA A 75 15.46 26.51 41.97
C ALA A 75 14.08 25.86 41.84
N VAL A 76 13.08 26.30 42.63
CA VAL A 76 11.71 25.78 42.51
C VAL A 76 11.08 26.17 41.17
N ALA A 77 11.25 27.42 40.74
CA ALA A 77 10.79 27.87 39.42
C ALA A 77 11.44 27.07 38.27
N HIS A 78 12.75 26.81 38.33
CA HIS A 78 13.43 25.97 37.34
C HIS A 78 12.90 24.53 37.33
N LEU A 79 12.59 23.95 38.49
CA LEU A 79 11.99 22.62 38.57
C LEU A 79 10.58 22.58 37.96
N ILE A 80 9.77 23.63 38.14
CA ILE A 80 8.45 23.75 37.50
C ILE A 80 8.61 23.75 35.98
N VAL A 81 9.51 24.58 35.43
CA VAL A 81 9.79 24.64 33.99
C VAL A 81 10.31 23.30 33.48
N LEU A 82 11.29 22.69 34.17
CA LEU A 82 11.87 21.41 33.77
C LEU A 82 10.81 20.31 33.71
N THR A 83 9.96 20.22 34.73
CA THR A 83 8.87 19.23 34.78
C THR A 83 7.88 19.44 33.63
N GLY A 84 7.51 20.70 33.35
CA GLY A 84 6.63 21.03 32.23
C GLY A 84 7.22 20.66 30.87
N PHE A 85 8.50 20.92 30.65
CA PHE A 85 9.21 20.53 29.43
C PHE A 85 9.30 19.00 29.28
N ILE A 86 9.58 18.27 30.36
CA ILE A 86 9.58 16.79 30.34
C ILE A 86 8.20 16.26 29.92
N VAL A 87 7.13 16.78 30.51
CA VAL A 87 5.76 16.38 30.16
C VAL A 87 5.43 16.72 28.70
N ALA A 88 5.83 17.90 28.22
CA ALA A 88 5.64 18.31 26.83
C ALA A 88 6.37 17.37 25.85
N ILE A 89 7.63 17.02 26.13
CA ILE A 89 8.42 16.08 25.31
C ILE A 89 7.76 14.70 25.31
N LEU A 90 7.33 14.19 26.46
CA LEU A 90 6.65 12.90 26.56
C LEU A 90 5.35 12.87 25.73
N ALA A 91 4.57 13.96 25.74
CA ALA A 91 3.35 14.08 24.94
C ALA A 91 3.65 13.99 23.43
N VAL A 92 4.72 14.63 22.95
CA VAL A 92 5.17 14.54 21.54
C VAL A 92 5.59 13.10 21.21
N VAL A 93 6.43 12.47 22.05
CA VAL A 93 6.91 11.10 21.82
C VAL A 93 5.74 10.11 21.74
N VAL A 94 4.77 10.21 22.66
CA VAL A 94 3.58 9.35 22.65
C VAL A 94 2.71 9.62 21.41
N GLY A 95 2.53 10.88 21.02
CA GLY A 95 1.78 11.27 19.83
C GLY A 95 2.41 10.75 18.53
N MET A 96 3.74 10.82 18.43
CA MET A 96 4.49 10.33 17.26
C MET A 96 4.53 8.79 17.19
N ARG A 97 4.59 8.09 18.33
CA ARG A 97 4.58 6.62 18.37
C ARG A 97 3.32 5.99 17.77
N ARG A 98 2.19 6.70 17.78
CA ARG A 98 0.94 6.22 17.15
C ARG A 98 1.03 6.09 15.62
N GLY A 99 2.03 6.70 14.97
CA GLY A 99 2.29 6.56 13.54
C GLY A 99 3.03 5.29 13.12
N PHE A 100 3.67 4.60 14.07
CA PHE A 100 4.48 3.40 13.81
C PHE A 100 3.68 2.10 13.92
N GLN A 101 2.37 2.16 13.70
CA GLN A 101 1.60 0.95 13.41
C GLN A 101 2.07 0.45 12.05
N VAL A 102 2.92 -0.59 12.05
CA VAL A 102 3.27 -1.34 10.85
C VAL A 102 1.95 -1.80 10.24
N LYS A 103 1.63 -1.32 9.03
CA LYS A 103 0.41 -1.76 8.36
C LYS A 103 0.46 -3.28 8.26
N PRO A 104 -0.62 -4.00 8.64
CA PRO A 104 -0.65 -5.45 8.47
C PRO A 104 -0.32 -5.79 7.02
N PHE A 105 0.59 -6.74 6.81
CA PHE A 105 0.89 -7.22 5.46
C PHE A 105 -0.41 -7.64 4.79
N GLY A 106 -0.70 -7.06 3.62
CA GLY A 106 -1.91 -7.38 2.87
C GLY A 106 -3.21 -6.70 3.34
N ALA A 107 -3.17 -5.70 4.22
CA ALA A 107 -4.36 -4.90 4.54
C ALA A 107 -5.00 -4.24 3.29
N ASN A 108 -4.20 -4.03 2.24
CA ASN A 108 -4.62 -3.65 0.89
C ASN A 108 -4.12 -4.67 -0.15
N ALA A 109 -4.15 -5.98 0.16
CA ALA A 109 -3.62 -7.03 -0.73
C ALA A 109 -4.39 -7.18 -2.04
N TRP A 110 -5.69 -6.86 -2.02
CA TRP A 110 -6.55 -7.01 -3.17
C TRP A 110 -6.45 -5.77 -4.06
N ALA A 111 -6.34 -6.01 -5.36
CA ALA A 111 -6.30 -4.97 -6.36
C ALA A 111 -7.59 -4.13 -6.32
N SER A 112 -7.41 -2.82 -6.39
CA SER A 112 -8.47 -1.86 -6.70
C SER A 112 -8.65 -1.70 -8.21
N LEU A 113 -9.73 -1.04 -8.63
CA LEU A 113 -9.94 -0.71 -10.04
C LEU A 113 -8.76 0.05 -10.65
N SER A 114 -8.17 1.00 -9.91
CA SER A 114 -6.99 1.73 -10.35
C SER A 114 -5.75 0.85 -10.52
N ASP A 115 -5.60 -0.20 -9.71
CA ASP A 115 -4.47 -1.13 -9.84
C ASP A 115 -4.61 -1.98 -11.11
N VAL A 116 -5.83 -2.47 -11.39
CA VAL A 116 -6.14 -3.24 -12.61
C VAL A 116 -5.95 -2.37 -13.87
N GLN A 117 -6.38 -1.10 -13.82
CA GLN A 117 -6.14 -0.14 -14.90
C GLN A 117 -4.65 0.16 -15.09
N ALA A 118 -3.92 0.43 -14.00
CA ALA A 118 -2.48 0.69 -14.06
C ALA A 118 -1.70 -0.51 -14.62
N ALA A 119 -2.15 -1.74 -14.31
CA ALA A 119 -1.61 -2.97 -14.86
C ALA A 119 -2.06 -3.27 -16.31
N SER A 120 -2.86 -2.39 -16.93
CA SER A 120 -3.39 -2.56 -18.30
C SER A 120 -4.12 -3.90 -18.51
N LEU A 121 -4.83 -4.35 -17.46
CA LEU A 121 -5.50 -5.64 -17.42
C LEU A 121 -6.91 -5.62 -18.04
N PHE A 122 -7.46 -4.44 -18.33
CA PHE A 122 -8.70 -4.29 -19.12
C PHE A 122 -8.42 -4.34 -20.63
N ALA A 123 -7.39 -5.10 -21.06
CA ALA A 123 -7.08 -5.28 -22.46
C ALA A 123 -8.24 -5.97 -23.19
N ASP A 124 -8.47 -5.57 -24.44
CA ASP A 124 -9.48 -6.15 -25.34
C ASP A 124 -9.05 -7.51 -25.93
N ARG A 125 -7.78 -7.87 -25.74
CA ARG A 125 -7.15 -9.09 -26.24
C ARG A 125 -6.23 -9.73 -25.20
N GLY A 126 -5.80 -10.95 -25.49
CA GLY A 126 -4.85 -11.69 -24.67
C GLY A 126 -5.47 -12.83 -23.89
N MET A 127 -4.78 -13.28 -22.85
CA MET A 127 -5.21 -14.38 -22.01
C MET A 127 -6.17 -13.90 -20.92
N VAL A 128 -7.43 -14.34 -21.01
CA VAL A 128 -8.46 -14.03 -20.01
C VAL A 128 -8.07 -14.60 -18.64
N LEU A 129 -7.94 -13.72 -17.64
CA LEU A 129 -7.66 -14.07 -16.25
C LEU A 129 -8.96 -14.29 -15.46
N GLY A 130 -10.02 -13.57 -15.79
CA GLY A 130 -11.31 -13.64 -15.11
C GLY A 130 -12.15 -12.38 -15.28
N LYS A 131 -12.90 -12.02 -14.24
CA LYS A 131 -13.71 -10.81 -14.20
C LYS A 131 -13.37 -9.96 -12.97
N PHE A 132 -13.31 -8.64 -13.16
CA PHE A 132 -13.18 -7.67 -12.09
C PHE A 132 -14.33 -6.67 -12.20
N GLU A 133 -15.17 -6.58 -11.16
CA GLU A 133 -16.36 -5.70 -11.14
C GLU A 133 -17.30 -5.85 -12.34
N GLY A 134 -17.40 -7.07 -12.90
CA GLY A 134 -18.25 -7.40 -14.04
C GLY A 134 -17.55 -7.33 -15.40
N GLU A 135 -16.44 -6.62 -15.48
CA GLU A 135 -15.62 -6.48 -16.69
C GLU A 135 -14.64 -7.63 -16.85
N ILE A 136 -14.39 -8.05 -18.10
CA ILE A 136 -13.39 -9.07 -18.41
C ILE A 136 -12.00 -8.47 -18.19
N VAL A 137 -11.15 -9.23 -17.51
CA VAL A 137 -9.75 -8.90 -17.32
C VAL A 137 -8.90 -9.90 -18.09
N ALA A 138 -8.03 -9.39 -18.94
CA ALA A 138 -7.13 -10.14 -19.80
C ALA A 138 -5.71 -9.60 -19.71
N PHE A 139 -4.75 -10.49 -19.96
CA PHE A 139 -3.34 -10.17 -19.95
C PHE A 139 -2.70 -10.51 -21.29
N ASP A 140 -2.11 -9.50 -21.92
CA ASP A 140 -1.47 -9.58 -23.25
C ASP A 140 0.06 -9.38 -23.15
N GLY A 141 0.66 -9.79 -22.02
CA GLY A 141 2.10 -9.73 -21.79
C GLY A 141 2.83 -11.03 -22.18
N PRO A 142 4.17 -10.98 -22.34
CA PRO A 142 5.00 -12.15 -22.65
C PRO A 142 5.14 -13.16 -21.50
N GLU A 143 4.71 -12.81 -20.29
CA GLU A 143 4.88 -13.60 -19.08
C GLU A 143 3.99 -14.85 -19.07
N HIS A 144 4.54 -15.94 -18.52
CA HIS A 144 3.81 -17.20 -18.37
C HIS A 144 2.77 -17.14 -17.23
N GLN A 145 1.66 -17.83 -17.42
CA GLN A 145 0.57 -17.92 -16.45
C GLN A 145 0.45 -19.32 -15.86
N LEU A 146 0.28 -19.39 -14.54
CA LEU A 146 0.02 -20.64 -13.82
C LEU A 146 -1.38 -20.62 -13.21
N LEU A 147 -2.26 -21.48 -13.73
CA LEU A 147 -3.63 -21.65 -13.22
C LEU A 147 -3.72 -22.87 -12.30
N ILE A 148 -3.90 -22.63 -11.01
CA ILE A 148 -4.06 -23.67 -9.99
C ILE A 148 -5.54 -23.80 -9.60
N GLY A 149 -6.04 -25.03 -9.50
CA GLY A 149 -7.37 -25.29 -8.99
C GLY A 149 -7.65 -26.78 -8.86
N ALA A 150 -8.59 -27.15 -8.00
CA ALA A 150 -9.01 -28.54 -7.83
C ALA A 150 -9.66 -29.14 -9.09
N SER A 151 -9.86 -30.46 -9.11
CA SER A 151 -10.68 -31.09 -10.15
C SER A 151 -12.10 -30.51 -10.12
N ARG A 152 -12.70 -30.29 -11.30
CA ARG A 152 -14.03 -29.70 -11.48
C ARG A 152 -14.19 -28.26 -10.95
N SER A 153 -13.10 -27.54 -10.65
CA SER A 153 -13.15 -26.12 -10.24
C SER A 153 -13.46 -25.12 -11.38
N GLY A 154 -13.77 -25.61 -12.58
CA GLY A 154 -14.10 -24.77 -13.72
C GLY A 154 -12.92 -24.20 -14.51
N LYS A 155 -11.65 -24.57 -14.24
CA LYS A 155 -10.46 -24.05 -14.99
C LYS A 155 -10.62 -24.04 -16.51
N GLY A 156 -11.15 -25.13 -17.08
CA GLY A 156 -11.40 -25.24 -18.52
C GLY A 156 -12.42 -24.21 -19.02
N ARG A 157 -13.60 -24.16 -18.38
CA ARG A 157 -14.71 -23.28 -18.82
C ARG A 157 -14.53 -21.82 -18.43
N GLY A 158 -13.85 -21.54 -17.32
CA GLY A 158 -13.71 -20.21 -16.73
C GLY A 158 -12.46 -19.46 -17.17
N HIS A 159 -11.43 -20.16 -17.66
CA HIS A 159 -10.19 -19.56 -18.13
C HIS A 159 -9.86 -20.02 -19.55
N VAL A 160 -9.65 -21.32 -19.77
CA VAL A 160 -9.13 -21.84 -21.05
C VAL A 160 -10.04 -21.51 -22.25
N VAL A 161 -11.35 -21.79 -22.13
CA VAL A 161 -12.31 -21.51 -23.21
C VAL A 161 -12.41 -20.00 -23.50
N PRO A 162 -12.63 -19.11 -22.51
CA PRO A 162 -12.56 -17.66 -22.73
C PRO A 162 -11.25 -17.20 -23.36
N THR A 163 -10.10 -17.73 -22.91
CA THR A 163 -8.79 -17.41 -23.50
C THR A 163 -8.76 -17.77 -24.99
N LEU A 164 -9.18 -18.97 -25.39
CA LEU A 164 -9.18 -19.39 -26.80
C LEU A 164 -10.16 -18.58 -27.67
N LEU A 165 -11.23 -18.04 -27.08
CA LEU A 165 -12.21 -17.21 -27.77
C LEU A 165 -11.84 -15.72 -27.81
N ALA A 166 -10.98 -15.24 -26.91
CA ALA A 166 -10.57 -13.84 -26.84
C ALA A 166 -9.19 -13.56 -27.45
N THR A 167 -8.25 -14.51 -27.32
CA THR A 167 -6.89 -14.30 -27.80
C THR A 167 -6.84 -14.34 -29.33
N GLN A 168 -6.20 -13.33 -29.93
CA GLN A 168 -5.95 -13.29 -31.37
C GLN A 168 -4.64 -14.00 -31.75
N HIS A 169 -3.85 -14.40 -30.76
CA HIS A 169 -2.58 -15.09 -30.98
C HIS A 169 -2.78 -16.51 -31.48
N SER A 170 -1.76 -17.05 -32.15
CA SER A 170 -1.65 -18.49 -32.42
C SER A 170 -1.57 -19.27 -31.12
N ALA A 171 -2.23 -20.43 -31.06
CA ALA A 171 -2.29 -21.25 -29.86
C ALA A 171 -1.99 -22.72 -30.19
N LEU A 172 -1.09 -23.32 -29.41
CA LEU A 172 -0.90 -24.77 -29.35
C LEU A 172 -1.58 -25.28 -28.08
N VAL A 173 -2.55 -26.16 -28.22
CA VAL A 173 -3.40 -26.61 -27.11
C VAL A 173 -3.29 -28.12 -26.95
N ILE A 174 -2.95 -28.57 -25.75
CA ILE A 174 -3.00 -29.98 -25.38
C ILE A 174 -4.41 -30.29 -24.87
N ASP A 175 -5.26 -30.78 -25.77
CA ASP A 175 -6.65 -31.14 -25.48
C ASP A 175 -6.82 -32.66 -25.42
N VAL A 176 -6.52 -33.25 -24.25
CA VAL A 176 -6.57 -34.70 -24.03
C VAL A 176 -7.97 -35.28 -24.28
N LYS A 177 -9.02 -34.48 -24.10
CA LYS A 177 -10.40 -34.95 -24.22
C LYS A 177 -11.08 -34.60 -25.53
N GLY A 178 -10.55 -33.62 -26.28
CA GLY A 178 -11.21 -33.04 -27.45
C GLY A 178 -12.33 -32.05 -27.12
N GLU A 179 -12.61 -31.80 -25.83
CA GLU A 179 -13.74 -30.95 -25.39
C GLU A 179 -13.51 -29.47 -25.77
N LEU A 180 -12.26 -29.02 -25.92
CA LEU A 180 -11.96 -27.64 -26.29
C LEU A 180 -12.13 -27.45 -27.80
N ALA A 181 -11.61 -28.37 -28.61
CA ALA A 181 -11.71 -28.26 -30.06
C ALA A 181 -13.12 -28.59 -30.57
N ASP A 182 -13.63 -29.78 -30.23
CA ASP A 182 -14.86 -30.35 -30.78
C ASP A 182 -16.10 -30.11 -29.91
N GLY A 183 -15.90 -29.58 -28.70
CA GLY A 183 -16.97 -29.35 -27.75
C GLY A 183 -17.37 -30.57 -26.93
N ASP A 184 -18.41 -30.38 -26.11
CA ASP A 184 -19.02 -31.45 -25.32
C ASP A 184 -20.55 -31.36 -25.46
N PRO A 185 -21.18 -32.29 -26.21
CA PRO A 185 -22.63 -32.33 -26.39
C PRO A 185 -23.40 -32.46 -25.08
N ARG A 186 -22.81 -33.10 -24.04
CA ARG A 186 -23.47 -33.27 -22.73
C ARG A 186 -23.69 -31.93 -22.02
N HIS A 187 -22.93 -30.92 -22.39
CA HIS A 187 -22.96 -29.59 -21.78
C HIS A 187 -23.35 -28.49 -22.78
N GLY A 188 -23.85 -28.86 -23.97
CA GLY A 188 -24.25 -27.91 -25.02
C GLY A 188 -23.14 -26.97 -25.48
N PHE A 189 -21.87 -27.36 -25.32
CA PHE A 189 -20.73 -26.55 -25.73
C PHE A 189 -20.24 -27.01 -27.10
N PRO A 190 -20.22 -26.15 -28.14
CA PRO A 190 -19.85 -26.54 -29.50
C PRO A 190 -18.34 -26.59 -29.76
N GLY A 191 -17.50 -26.32 -28.74
CA GLY A 191 -16.05 -26.20 -28.91
C GLY A 191 -15.62 -24.79 -29.33
N THR A 192 -14.32 -24.59 -29.46
CA THR A 192 -13.71 -23.33 -29.88
C THR A 192 -13.15 -23.39 -31.30
N ALA A 193 -13.01 -24.57 -31.91
CA ALA A 193 -12.37 -24.73 -33.22
C ALA A 193 -13.04 -23.89 -34.31
N GLY A 194 -14.38 -23.94 -34.41
CA GLY A 194 -15.12 -23.17 -35.43
C GLY A 194 -14.96 -21.65 -35.29
N PHE A 195 -14.83 -21.13 -34.06
CA PHE A 195 -14.49 -19.71 -33.86
C PHE A 195 -13.04 -19.44 -34.28
N ARG A 196 -12.09 -20.30 -33.88
CA ARG A 196 -10.68 -20.15 -34.20
C ARG A 196 -10.40 -20.21 -35.71
N GLU A 197 -11.20 -20.97 -36.47
CA GLU A 197 -11.16 -20.99 -37.94
C GLU A 197 -11.43 -19.62 -38.57
N THR A 198 -12.18 -18.75 -37.89
CA THR A 198 -12.39 -17.36 -38.35
C THR A 198 -11.14 -16.48 -38.19
N LEU A 199 -10.20 -16.87 -37.33
CA LEU A 199 -8.94 -16.16 -37.09
C LEU A 199 -7.80 -16.70 -37.95
N GLY A 200 -7.84 -17.98 -38.32
CA GLY A 200 -6.82 -18.63 -39.14
C GLY A 200 -6.94 -20.15 -39.16
N PRO A 201 -5.99 -20.87 -39.78
CA PRO A 201 -6.05 -22.32 -39.90
C PRO A 201 -6.07 -23.02 -38.54
N VAL A 202 -6.98 -23.97 -38.38
CA VAL A 202 -7.03 -24.87 -37.21
C VAL A 202 -6.56 -26.25 -37.63
N MET A 203 -5.50 -26.72 -36.99
CA MET A 203 -4.92 -28.04 -37.23
C MET A 203 -5.08 -28.89 -35.98
N ARG A 204 -5.51 -30.15 -36.17
CA ARG A 204 -5.65 -31.11 -35.08
C ARG A 204 -4.80 -32.35 -35.34
N PHE A 205 -3.86 -32.60 -34.44
CA PHE A 205 -3.13 -33.86 -34.40
C PHE A 205 -3.78 -34.80 -33.39
N ALA A 206 -4.49 -35.81 -33.90
CA ALA A 206 -5.20 -36.82 -33.14
C ALA A 206 -5.07 -38.18 -33.86
N PRO A 207 -3.98 -38.96 -33.64
CA PRO A 207 -3.59 -40.10 -34.48
C PRO A 207 -4.65 -41.19 -34.69
N THR A 208 -5.62 -41.29 -33.79
CA THR A 208 -6.72 -42.27 -33.86
C THR A 208 -7.91 -41.80 -34.71
N ARG A 209 -7.89 -40.55 -35.19
CA ARG A 209 -8.97 -39.97 -35.98
C ARG A 209 -8.63 -39.94 -37.47
N ALA A 210 -9.61 -40.21 -38.31
CA ALA A 210 -9.46 -40.16 -39.77
C ALA A 210 -9.22 -38.75 -40.31
N ASP A 211 -9.71 -37.73 -39.61
CA ASP A 211 -9.62 -36.30 -39.97
C ASP A 211 -8.45 -35.58 -39.26
N SER A 212 -7.49 -36.33 -38.70
CA SER A 212 -6.28 -35.77 -38.12
C SER A 212 -5.32 -35.29 -39.20
N ILE A 213 -4.60 -34.20 -38.91
CA ILE A 213 -3.41 -33.86 -39.67
C ILE A 213 -2.35 -34.96 -39.50
N ARG A 214 -1.45 -35.03 -40.47
CA ARG A 214 -0.28 -35.92 -40.43
C ARG A 214 0.92 -35.08 -40.08
N PHE A 215 1.62 -35.45 -39.02
CA PHE A 215 2.85 -34.80 -38.58
C PHE A 215 3.92 -35.87 -38.43
N ASN A 216 5.10 -35.61 -39.02
CA ASN A 216 6.27 -36.45 -38.86
C ASN A 216 7.40 -35.56 -38.32
N PRO A 217 7.79 -35.70 -37.03
CA PRO A 217 8.85 -34.86 -36.45
C PRO A 217 10.19 -35.03 -37.16
N LEU A 218 10.43 -36.14 -37.88
CA LEU A 218 11.65 -36.36 -38.65
C LEU A 218 11.80 -35.38 -39.83
N PHE A 219 10.72 -34.75 -40.28
CA PHE A 219 10.79 -33.72 -41.34
C PHE A 219 11.28 -32.37 -40.83
N GLU A 220 11.29 -32.15 -39.52
CA GLU A 220 11.83 -30.92 -38.90
C GLU A 220 13.35 -30.98 -38.68
N ILE A 221 13.97 -32.16 -38.90
CA ILE A 221 15.42 -32.32 -38.76
C ILE A 221 16.10 -31.69 -39.98
N PRO A 222 16.91 -30.62 -39.80
CA PRO A 222 17.64 -30.00 -40.89
C PRO A 222 18.71 -30.95 -41.43
N ARG A 223 18.84 -31.01 -42.75
CA ARG A 223 19.88 -31.81 -43.40
C ARG A 223 21.23 -31.09 -43.37
N GLY A 224 22.32 -31.85 -43.25
CA GLY A 224 23.68 -31.32 -43.38
C GLY A 224 24.55 -31.53 -42.14
N ALA A 225 25.53 -30.65 -41.94
CA ALA A 225 26.56 -30.83 -40.89
C ALA A 225 25.99 -30.90 -39.47
N ASP A 226 24.84 -30.24 -39.22
CA ASP A 226 24.19 -30.19 -37.90
C ASP A 226 23.06 -31.22 -37.72
N GLU A 227 22.84 -32.12 -38.69
CA GLU A 227 21.72 -33.08 -38.68
C GLU A 227 21.69 -33.98 -37.44
N VAL A 228 22.85 -34.55 -37.08
CA VAL A 228 22.99 -35.41 -35.88
C VAL A 228 22.74 -34.63 -34.60
N ARG A 229 23.23 -33.39 -34.53
CA ARG A 229 23.04 -32.52 -33.36
C ARG A 229 21.57 -32.18 -33.18
N ALA A 230 20.87 -31.85 -34.26
CA ALA A 230 19.45 -31.51 -34.22
C ALA A 230 18.56 -32.70 -33.83
N ALA A 231 18.96 -33.94 -34.14
CA ALA A 231 18.21 -35.15 -33.79
C ALA A 231 18.34 -35.57 -32.31
N GLN A 232 19.29 -34.98 -31.56
CA GLN A 232 19.63 -35.39 -30.18
C GLN A 232 19.03 -34.48 -29.08
N ILE A 233 18.30 -33.43 -29.46
CA ILE A 233 17.73 -32.42 -28.54
C ILE A 233 16.37 -32.88 -28.03
#